data_AF-A0A7S3ZE84-F1
#
_entry.id   AF-A0A7S3ZE84-F1
#
_cell.length_a   1.000
_cell.length_b   1.000
_cell.length_c   1.000
_cell.angle_alpha   90.00
_cell.angle_beta   90.00
_cell.angle_gamma   90.00
#
_symmetry.space_group_name_H-M   'P 1'
#
loop_
_entity.id
_entity.type
_entity.pdbx_description
1 polymer ?
#
loop_
_entity_poly.entity_id
_entity_poly.type
_entity_poly.pdbx_seq_one_letter_code
_entity_poly.pdbx_strand_id
1 'polypeptide(L)'
;MASPARSLNPTPPLKGSFPLDHFGECKAFRIDYLKCLKERDGAQYECRDVAQRYLQCRMDAGLMEKEEMSKLGYTKSNSNRRRVSQDSYKKSKESKGFIAGLSK
;
A
#
# COMPACT_ATOMS: atom_id res chain seq x y z
N MET A 1 6.26 -22.44 -31.81
CA MET A 1 5.69 -23.00 -30.58
C MET A 1 4.84 -21.91 -29.91
N ALA A 2 3.52 -21.94 -30.06
CA ALA A 2 2.62 -20.94 -29.49
C ALA A 2 2.38 -21.21 -28.00
N SER A 3 2.51 -20.18 -27.14
CA SER A 3 2.21 -20.27 -25.71
C SER A 3 0.69 -20.47 -25.49
N PRO A 4 0.26 -21.37 -24.57
CA PRO A 4 -1.15 -21.59 -24.31
C PRO A 4 -1.78 -20.35 -23.65
N ALA A 5 -2.94 -19.93 -24.18
CA ALA A 5 -3.74 -18.87 -23.59
C ALA A 5 -4.20 -19.30 -22.19
N ARG A 6 -3.82 -18.53 -21.16
CA ARG A 6 -4.35 -18.71 -19.79
C ARG A 6 -5.85 -18.45 -19.83
N SER A 7 -6.62 -19.43 -19.37
CA SER A 7 -8.06 -19.30 -19.13
C SER A 7 -8.32 -18.04 -18.30
N LEU A 8 -9.15 -17.14 -18.81
CA LEU A 8 -9.60 -15.92 -18.14
C LEU A 8 -10.67 -16.22 -17.07
N ASN A 9 -10.44 -17.24 -16.25
CA ASN A 9 -11.22 -17.42 -15.04
C ASN A 9 -10.50 -16.58 -13.97
N PRO A 10 -10.97 -15.36 -13.66
CA PRO A 10 -10.31 -14.54 -12.66
C PRO A 10 -10.38 -15.29 -11.33
N THR A 11 -9.24 -15.76 -10.85
CA THR A 11 -9.13 -16.17 -9.45
C THR A 11 -9.44 -14.91 -8.63
N PRO A 12 -10.40 -14.98 -7.68
CA PRO A 12 -10.65 -13.87 -6.78
C PRO A 12 -9.33 -13.44 -6.16
N PRO A 13 -9.07 -12.12 -6.05
CA PRO A 13 -7.88 -11.65 -5.35
C PRO A 13 -7.85 -12.29 -3.96
N LEU A 14 -6.67 -12.73 -3.51
CA LEU A 14 -6.50 -13.36 -2.19
C LEU A 14 -7.07 -12.50 -1.05
N LYS A 15 -7.15 -11.18 -1.24
CA LYS A 15 -7.69 -10.19 -0.29
C LYS A 15 -9.08 -9.65 -0.67
N GLY A 16 -9.74 -10.27 -1.65
CA GLY A 16 -11.05 -9.89 -2.20
C GLY A 16 -11.03 -8.63 -3.06
N SER A 17 -11.95 -8.52 -4.03
CA SER A 17 -12.30 -7.24 -4.66
C SER A 17 -13.43 -6.59 -3.84
N PHE A 18 -13.11 -6.11 -2.64
CA PHE A 18 -14.16 -5.81 -1.67
C PHE A 18 -14.68 -4.35 -1.78
N PRO A 19 -16.00 -4.11 -1.72
CA PRO A 19 -16.55 -2.79 -1.44
C PRO A 19 -16.14 -2.38 -0.03
N LEU A 20 -15.11 -1.56 0.06
CA LEU A 20 -14.23 -1.36 1.22
C LEU A 20 -14.91 -0.88 2.53
N ASP A 21 -16.12 -0.35 2.47
CA ASP A 21 -16.86 0.23 3.60
C ASP A 21 -18.28 0.60 3.11
N HIS A 22 -19.20 -0.38 3.07
CA HIS A 22 -20.53 -0.16 2.48
C HIS A 22 -21.43 0.69 3.37
N PHE A 23 -21.42 0.44 4.69
CA PHE A 23 -22.29 1.16 5.63
C PHE A 23 -21.65 2.42 6.20
N GLY A 24 -20.39 2.70 5.86
CA GLY A 24 -19.72 3.94 6.26
C GLY A 24 -19.20 3.91 7.69
N GLU A 25 -18.90 2.74 8.25
CA GLU A 25 -18.44 2.56 9.64
C GLU A 25 -17.15 3.37 9.90
N CYS A 26 -16.29 3.49 8.90
CA CYS A 26 -15.04 4.24 8.97
C CYS A 26 -15.07 5.55 8.16
N LYS A 27 -16.27 6.06 7.82
CA LYS A 27 -16.46 7.27 7.01
C LYS A 27 -15.83 8.51 7.63
N ALA A 28 -15.87 8.67 8.96
CA ALA A 28 -15.29 9.83 9.64
C ALA A 28 -13.79 9.95 9.36
N PHE A 29 -13.03 8.88 9.64
CA PHE A 29 -11.59 8.84 9.38
C PHE A 29 -11.24 8.97 7.89
N ARG A 30 -12.08 8.43 7.00
CA ARG A 30 -11.93 8.63 5.55
C ARG A 30 -12.05 10.11 5.18
N ILE A 31 -13.03 10.81 5.73
CA ILE A 31 -13.26 12.23 5.43
C ILE A 31 -12.08 13.05 5.95
N ASP A 32 -11.61 12.81 7.17
CA ASP A 32 -10.43 13.49 7.73
C ASP A 32 -9.20 13.27 6.87
N TYR A 33 -9.04 12.05 6.36
CA TYR A 33 -7.93 11.72 5.48
C TYR A 33 -8.00 12.48 4.15
N LEU A 34 -9.17 12.49 3.51
CA LEU A 34 -9.39 13.24 2.26
C LEU A 34 -9.23 14.75 2.47
N LYS A 35 -9.66 15.28 3.62
CA LYS A 35 -9.48 16.68 4.00
C LYS A 35 -7.99 17.00 4.11
N CYS A 36 -7.23 16.16 4.82
CA CYS A 36 -5.78 16.32 4.92
C CYS A 36 -5.12 16.31 3.53
N LEU A 37 -5.47 15.37 2.65
CA LEU A 37 -4.92 15.32 1.29
C LEU A 37 -5.23 16.60 0.52
N LYS A 38 -6.46 17.11 0.64
CA LYS A 38 -6.85 18.36 -0.02
C LYS A 38 -6.06 19.56 0.50
N GLU A 39 -5.79 19.64 1.80
CA GLU A 39 -5.03 20.73 2.43
C GLU A 39 -3.53 20.68 2.11
N ARG A 40 -2.99 19.49 1.83
CA ARG A 40 -1.56 19.26 1.58
C ARG A 40 -1.23 18.97 0.11
N ASP A 41 -2.12 19.36 -0.81
CA ASP A 41 -1.93 19.17 -2.26
C ASP A 41 -1.62 17.71 -2.66
N GLY A 42 -2.29 16.76 -2.02
CA GLY A 42 -2.09 15.33 -2.26
C GLY A 42 -0.82 14.75 -1.63
N ALA A 43 -0.12 15.47 -0.76
CA ALA A 43 1.05 14.97 -0.03
C ALA A 43 0.67 13.88 0.99
N GLN A 44 0.56 12.64 0.51
CA GLN A 44 0.17 11.45 1.27
C GLN A 44 0.97 11.23 2.56
N TYR A 45 2.26 11.57 2.54
CA TYR A 45 3.16 11.35 3.67
C TYR A 45 2.82 12.23 4.87
N GLU A 46 2.29 13.44 4.64
CA GLU A 46 1.85 14.36 5.70
C GLU A 46 0.54 13.87 6.35
N CYS A 47 -0.26 13.11 5.61
CA CYS A 47 -1.53 12.55 6.07
C CYS A 47 -1.41 11.10 6.59
N ARG A 48 -0.18 10.63 6.80
CA ARG A 48 0.12 9.24 7.18
C ARG A 48 -0.55 8.84 8.50
N ASP A 49 -0.58 9.73 9.49
CA ASP A 49 -1.23 9.43 10.78
C ASP A 49 -2.74 9.24 10.63
N VAL A 50 -3.38 10.04 9.77
CA VAL A 50 -4.82 9.96 9.50
C VAL A 50 -5.13 8.70 8.67
N ALA A 51 -4.27 8.37 7.71
CA ALA A 51 -4.35 7.13 6.95
C ALA A 51 -4.24 5.89 7.86
N GLN A 52 -3.33 5.93 8.85
CA GLN A 52 -3.16 4.85 9.81
C GLN A 52 -4.43 4.60 10.62
N ARG A 53 -5.06 5.67 11.14
CA ARG A 53 -6.31 5.58 11.90
C ARG A 53 -7.45 5.02 11.06
N TYR A 54 -7.54 5.44 9.79
CA TYR A 54 -8.54 4.91 8.87
C TYR A 54 -8.37 3.40 8.64
N LEU A 55 -7.14 2.93 8.42
CA LEU A 55 -6.86 1.51 8.26
C LEU A 55 -7.11 0.71 9.54
N GLN A 56 -6.77 1.27 10.71
CA GLN A 56 -7.04 0.65 12.00
C GLN A 56 -8.54 0.43 12.20
N CYS A 57 -9.35 1.47 11.96
CA CYS A 57 -10.81 1.36 12.04
C CYS A 57 -11.35 0.21 11.19
N ARG A 58 -10.83 0.04 9.97
CA ARG A 58 -11.28 -1.03 9.06
C ARG A 58 -10.89 -2.42 9.55
N MET A 59 -9.73 -2.57 10.20
CA MET A 59 -9.34 -3.84 10.82
C MET A 59 -10.16 -4.15 12.08
N ASP A 60 -10.50 -3.12 12.85
CA ASP A 60 -11.29 -3.26 14.08
C ASP A 60 -12.75 -3.61 13.77
N ALA A 61 -13.31 -3.00 12.73
CA ALA A 61 -14.67 -3.28 12.22
C ALA A 61 -14.77 -4.59 11.42
N GLY A 62 -13.65 -5.27 11.15
CA GLY A 62 -13.65 -6.49 10.33
C GLY A 62 -13.89 -6.24 8.83
N LEU A 63 -13.81 -4.98 8.38
CA LEU A 63 -13.84 -4.58 6.96
C LEU A 63 -12.52 -4.86 6.22
N MET A 64 -11.48 -5.25 6.97
CA MET A 64 -10.18 -5.64 6.47
C MET A 64 -9.57 -6.73 7.38
N GLU A 65 -8.77 -7.63 6.79
CA GLU A 65 -7.98 -8.59 7.55
C GLU A 65 -7.04 -7.88 8.52
N LYS A 66 -6.95 -8.40 9.76
CA LYS A 66 -6.09 -7.83 10.80
C LYS A 66 -4.63 -8.09 10.45
N GLU A 67 -3.89 -7.02 10.21
CA GLU A 67 -2.46 -7.04 9.96
C GLU A 67 -1.74 -6.10 10.92
N GLU A 68 -0.47 -6.40 11.18
CA GLU A 68 0.35 -5.58 12.05
C GLU A 68 0.78 -4.30 11.32
N MET A 69 0.67 -3.16 12.00
CA MET A 69 0.84 -1.85 11.39
C MET A 69 2.23 -1.66 10.76
N SER A 70 3.28 -2.27 11.32
CA SER A 70 4.61 -2.20 10.73
C SER A 70 4.72 -2.94 9.40
N LYS A 71 3.99 -4.06 9.20
CA LYS A 71 3.89 -4.75 7.90
C LYS A 71 3.19 -3.91 6.84
N LEU A 72 2.22 -3.09 7.25
CA LEU A 72 1.58 -2.10 6.39
C LEU A 72 2.46 -0.86 6.16
N GLY A 73 3.68 -0.84 6.71
CA GLY A 73 4.65 0.22 6.55
C GLY A 73 4.53 1.35 7.58
N TYR A 74 3.70 1.22 8.62
CA TYR A 74 3.55 2.16 9.73
C TYR A 74 4.49 1.82 10.90
N THR A 75 5.79 2.03 10.72
CA THR A 75 6.78 1.89 11.79
C THR A 75 6.88 3.17 12.63
N LYS A 76 6.93 3.02 13.96
CA LYS A 76 7.08 4.15 14.93
C LYS A 76 8.34 5.00 14.71
N SER A 77 9.37 4.44 14.06
CA SER A 77 10.63 5.14 13.76
C SER A 77 10.56 6.07 12.54
N ASN A 78 9.46 6.06 11.79
CA ASN A 78 9.36 6.73 10.49
C ASN A 78 8.16 7.69 10.40
N SER A 79 8.00 8.58 11.38
CA SER A 79 7.15 9.76 11.21
C SER A 79 7.73 10.72 10.15
N ASN A 80 9.01 10.54 9.74
CA ASN A 80 9.68 11.41 8.80
C ASN A 80 10.82 10.72 8.00
N ARG A 81 10.70 9.42 7.66
CA ARG A 81 11.63 8.86 6.65
C ARG A 81 11.29 9.45 5.30
N ARG A 82 12.02 10.52 4.98
CA ARG A 82 12.46 10.87 3.63
C ARG A 82 12.52 9.61 2.79
N ARG A 83 11.94 9.68 1.59
CA ARG A 83 12.04 8.71 0.50
C ARG A 83 13.16 7.70 0.80
N VAL A 84 12.83 6.43 1.02
CA VAL A 84 13.81 5.41 0.64
C VAL A 84 13.97 5.62 -0.85
N SER A 85 14.98 6.42 -1.17
CA SER A 85 15.29 6.92 -2.49
C SER A 85 15.34 5.67 -3.36
N GLN A 86 14.44 5.58 -4.34
CA GLN A 86 14.55 4.55 -5.38
C GLN A 86 15.95 4.55 -5.99
N ASP A 87 16.66 5.68 -5.91
CA ASP A 87 18.05 5.86 -6.30
C ASP A 87 19.01 4.98 -5.47
N SER A 88 18.70 4.66 -4.20
CA SER A 88 19.53 3.78 -3.36
C SER A 88 19.48 2.31 -3.81
N TYR A 89 18.29 1.83 -4.18
CA TYR A 89 18.09 0.47 -4.72
C TYR A 89 18.56 0.36 -6.18
N LYS A 90 18.38 1.41 -7.00
CA LYS A 90 18.91 1.50 -8.37
C LYS A 90 20.45 1.56 -8.39
N LYS A 91 21.08 2.38 -7.54
CA LYS A 91 22.55 2.50 -7.44
C LYS A 91 23.22 1.19 -7.04
N SER A 92 22.54 0.36 -6.23
CA SER A 92 22.99 -1.01 -5.92
C SER A 92 22.89 -1.98 -7.10
N LYS A 93 21.97 -1.78 -8.05
CA LYS A 93 21.85 -2.65 -9.24
C LYS A 93 22.78 -2.21 -10.36
N GLU A 94 22.96 -0.90 -10.53
CA GLU A 94 23.93 -0.34 -11.47
C GLU A 94 25.37 -0.70 -11.06
N SER A 95 25.70 -0.65 -9.77
CA SER A 95 27.04 -1.01 -9.29
C SER A 95 27.37 -2.50 -9.37
N LYS A 96 26.36 -3.37 -9.31
CA LYS A 96 26.54 -4.83 -9.33
C LYS A 96 26.44 -5.44 -10.73
N GLY A 97 26.06 -4.65 -11.74
CA GLY A 97 25.80 -5.13 -13.10
C GLY A 97 24.60 -6.08 -13.14
N PHE A 98 23.53 -5.71 -13.83
CA PHE A 98 22.38 -6.60 -14.03
C PHE A 98 22.33 -7.07 -15.48
N ILE A 99 22.66 -8.33 -15.73
CA ILE A 99 22.47 -8.97 -17.05
C ILE A 99 21.23 -9.85 -16.99
N ALA A 100 20.19 -9.48 -17.74
CA ALA A 100 18.97 -10.26 -17.83
C ALA A 100 19.24 -11.61 -18.52
N GLY A 101 18.91 -12.72 -17.86
CA GLY A 101 19.00 -14.08 -18.44
C GLY A 101 20.22 -14.92 -18.01
N LEU A 102 21.09 -14.41 -17.14
CA LEU A 102 22.14 -15.20 -16.50
C LEU A 102 21.75 -15.51 -15.05
N SER A 103 20.89 -16.50 -14.89
CA SER A 103 20.80 -17.24 -13.63
C SER A 103 21.38 -18.63 -13.87
N LYS A 104 22.57 -18.91 -13.31
CA LYS A 104 22.95 -20.28 -12.96
C LYS A 104 22.37 -20.57 -11.58
#